data_AF-F3QWE5-F1
#
_entry.id   AF-F3QWE5-F1
#
_cell.length_a   1.000
_cell.length_b   1.000
_cell.length_c   1.000
_cell.angle_alpha   90.00
_cell.angle_beta   90.00
_cell.angle_gamma   90.00
#
_symmetry.space_group_name_H-M   'P 1'
#
loop_
_entity.id
_entity.type
_entity.pdbx_description
1 polymer ?
#
loop_
_entity_poly.entity_id
_entity_poly.type
_entity_poly.pdbx_seq_one_letter_code
_entity_poly.pdbx_strand_id
1 'polypeptide(L)' 'MRILYFINGLSYKGGMARIVVDKANYLSDVLGHEVTICTYNGKVESAFKLSNNLIIRTIKSGGGRMQP' A
#
# COMPACT_ATOMS: atom_id res chain seq x y z
N MET A 1 -2.52 -0.14 17.53
CA MET A 1 -3.52 -0.96 16.80
C MET A 1 -2.87 -1.52 15.54
N ARG A 2 -3.42 -2.58 14.93
CA ARG A 2 -2.93 -3.13 13.65
C ARG A 2 -3.88 -2.71 12.54
N ILE A 3 -3.37 -2.07 11.49
CA ILE A 3 -4.17 -1.47 10.42
C ILE A 3 -3.69 -2.00 9.07
N LEU A 4 -4.63 -2.44 8.25
CA LEU A 4 -4.36 -3.00 6.93
C LEU A 4 -5.07 -2.18 5.84
N TYR A 5 -4.31 -1.65 4.90
CA TYR A 5 -4.83 -1.01 3.69
C TYR A 5 -4.72 -1.95 2.49
N PHE A 6 -5.76 -1.99 1.66
CA PHE A 6 -5.72 -2.61 0.33
C PHE A 6 -5.83 -1.52 -0.73
N ILE A 7 -4.88 -1.51 -1.68
CA ILE A 7 -4.89 -0.56 -2.80
C ILE A 7 -4.33 -1.23 -4.06
N ASN A 8 -4.82 -0.83 -5.23
CA ASN A 8 -4.35 -1.40 -6.51
C ASN A 8 -2.87 -1.14 -6.75
N GLY A 9 -2.32 -0.03 -6.27
CA GLY A 9 -0.90 0.29 -6.38
C GLY A 9 -0.62 1.71 -5.90
N LEU A 10 0.67 2.00 -5.68
CA LEU A 10 1.14 3.30 -5.20
C LEU A 10 1.98 4.06 -6.24
N SER A 11 2.27 3.45 -7.38
CA SER A 11 3.17 4.01 -8.40
C SER A 11 2.57 5.17 -9.19
N TYR A 12 1.25 5.38 -9.12
CA TYR A 12 0.57 6.46 -9.83
C TYR A 12 0.40 7.69 -8.93
N LYS A 13 0.68 8.89 -9.46
CA LYS A 13 0.50 10.18 -8.80
C LYS A 13 -0.99 10.59 -8.75
N GLY A 14 -1.80 9.81 -8.05
CA GLY A 14 -3.23 10.06 -7.86
C GLY A 14 -3.59 10.45 -6.43
N GLY A 15 -4.74 11.10 -6.26
CA GLY A 15 -5.23 11.53 -4.94
C GLY A 15 -5.41 10.37 -3.95
N MET A 16 -5.88 9.21 -4.42
CA MET A 16 -6.04 8.03 -3.58
C MET A 16 -4.71 7.51 -3.02
N ALA A 17 -3.70 7.37 -3.88
CA ALA A 17 -2.37 6.93 -3.44
C ALA A 17 -1.75 7.93 -2.45
N ARG A 18 -1.93 9.24 -2.69
CA ARG A 18 -1.50 10.30 -1.76
C ARG A 18 -2.15 10.15 -0.38
N ILE A 19 -3.47 10.06 -0.32
CA ILE A 19 -4.21 10.00 0.94
C ILE A 19 -3.86 8.74 1.73
N VAL A 20 -3.73 7.58 1.05
CA VAL A 20 -3.36 6.32 1.71
C VAL A 20 -1.96 6.43 2.30
N VAL A 21 -0.99 6.98 1.57
CA VAL A 21 0.39 7.14 2.07
C VAL A 21 0.45 8.13 3.22
N ASP A 22 -0.17 9.30 3.08
CA ASP A 22 -0.15 10.33 4.14
C ASP A 22 -0.78 9.82 5.44
N LYS A 23 -1.93 9.12 5.36
CA LYS A 23 -2.58 8.51 6.52
C LYS A 23 -1.76 7.36 7.10
N ALA A 24 -1.24 6.47 6.26
CA ALA A 24 -0.44 5.35 6.73
C ALA A 24 0.81 5.82 7.47
N ASN A 25 1.54 6.79 6.90
CA ASN A 25 2.71 7.40 7.54
C ASN A 25 2.34 8.02 8.89
N TYR A 26 1.27 8.83 8.95
CA TYR A 26 0.85 9.45 10.20
C TYR A 26 0.46 8.43 11.28
N LEU A 27 -0.35 7.44 10.92
CA LEU A 27 -0.78 6.37 11.83
C LEU A 27 0.42 5.58 12.39
N SER A 28 1.42 5.37 11.55
CA SER A 28 2.66 4.69 11.90
C SER A 28 3.56 5.55 12.79
N ASP A 29 3.98 6.71 12.27
CA ASP A 29 5.09 7.48 12.83
C ASP A 29 4.67 8.33 14.02
N VAL A 30 3.42 8.80 14.02
CA VAL A 30 2.91 9.69 15.06
C VAL A 30 2.09 8.93 16.09
N LEU A 31 1.24 8.00 15.65
CA LEU A 31 0.35 7.24 16.55
C LEU A 31 0.89 5.86 16.96
N GLY A 32 2.05 5.45 16.45
CA GLY A 32 2.71 4.20 16.82
C GLY A 32 1.92 2.95 16.44
N HIS A 33 1.09 3.01 15.40
CA HIS A 33 0.32 1.85 14.94
C HIS A 33 1.14 0.99 13.97
N GLU A 34 0.94 -0.33 14.02
CA GLU A 34 1.50 -1.24 13.02
C GLU A 34 0.64 -1.16 11.76
N VAL A 35 1.17 -0.54 10.71
CA VAL A 35 0.44 -0.31 9.46
C VAL A 35 1.03 -1.15 8.35
N THR A 36 0.18 -1.94 7.70
CA THR A 36 0.52 -2.70 6.49
C THR A 36 -0.24 -2.14 5.30
N ILE A 37 0.45 -1.92 4.18
CA ILE A 37 -0.17 -1.62 2.89
C ILE A 37 0.02 -2.82 1.96
N CYS A 38 -1.10 -3.40 1.54
CA CYS A 38 -1.17 -4.43 0.52
C CYS A 38 -1.45 -3.82 -0.84
N THR A 39 -0.51 -3.97 -1.77
CA THR A 39 -0.67 -3.57 -3.18
C THR A 39 -0.99 -4.77 -4.06
N TYR A 40 -1.74 -4.54 -5.14
CA TYR A 40 -1.92 -5.53 -6.21
C TYR A 40 -0.85 -5.31 -7.31
N ASN A 41 -0.44 -6.37 -8.01
CA ASN A 41 0.38 -6.30 -9.25
C ASN A 41 1.82 -5.75 -9.15
N GLY A 42 2.57 -6.08 -8.11
CA GLY A 42 4.03 -6.21 -8.25
C GLY A 42 4.88 -4.95 -8.09
N LYS A 43 4.34 -3.74 -8.32
CA LYS A 43 5.14 -2.51 -8.27
C LYS A 43 5.28 -2.01 -6.83
N VAL A 44 6.47 -2.22 -6.26
CA VAL A 44 6.86 -1.74 -4.92
C VAL A 44 7.16 -0.24 -4.91
N GLU A 45 7.46 0.34 -6.07
CA GLU A 45 7.73 1.77 -6.19
C GLU A 45 6.48 2.60 -5.93
N SER A 46 6.55 3.41 -4.88
CA SER A 46 5.53 4.41 -4.55
C SER A 46 5.88 5.75 -5.19
N ALA A 47 4.87 6.44 -5.72
CA ALA A 47 5.00 7.81 -6.20
C ALA A 47 5.15 8.84 -5.06
N PHE A 48 4.87 8.43 -3.82
CA PHE A 48 4.92 9.25 -2.62
C PHE A 48 5.87 8.62 -1.59
N LYS A 49 6.51 9.45 -0.76
CA LYS A 49 7.47 8.99 0.23
C LYS A 49 6.79 8.12 1.29
N LEU A 50 7.23 6.88 1.40
CA LEU A 50 6.81 5.95 2.44
C LEU A 50 7.69 6.12 3.68
N SER A 51 7.09 5.99 4.85
CA SER A 51 7.84 5.82 6.10
C SER A 51 8.54 4.46 6.15
N ASN A 52 9.69 4.42 6.81
CA ASN A 52 10.45 3.18 7.06
C ASN A 52 9.73 2.23 8.03
N ASN A 53 8.74 2.73 8.77
CA ASN A 53 7.96 1.96 9.73
C ASN A 53 6.79 1.20 9.09
N LEU A 54 6.49 1.45 7.81
CA LEU A 54 5.40 0.77 7.09
C LEU A 54 5.82 -0.62 6.60
N ILE A 55 4.90 -1.57 6.71
CA ILE A 55 5.05 -2.90 6.10
C ILE A 55 4.38 -2.89 4.73
N ILE A 56 5.16 -3.06 3.67
CA ILE A 56 4.62 -3.16 2.31
C ILE A 56 4.54 -4.62 1.89
N ARG A 57 3.35 -5.06 1.47
CA ARG A 57 3.11 -6.40 0.94
C ARG A 57 2.51 -6.28 -0.44
N THR A 58 2.90 -7.20 -1.31
CA THR A 58 2.39 -7.26 -2.68
C THR A 58 1.65 -8.56 -2.87
N ILE A 59 0.38 -8.46 -3.24
CA ILE A 59 -0.48 -9.59 -3.54
C ILE A 59 -0.42 -9.82 -5.05
N LYS A 60 0.00 -11.03 -5.43
CA LYS A 60 -0.15 -11.51 -6.79
C LYS A 60 -1.56 -12.07 -6.93
N SER A 61 -2.36 -11.52 -7.83
CA SER A 61 -3.64 -12.14 -8.18
C SER A 61 -3.35 -13.48 -8.85
N GLY A 62 -3.79 -14.57 -8.24
CA GLY A 62 -3.78 -15.91 -8.83
C GLY A 62 -4.89 -16.01 -9.88
N GLY A 63 -4.79 -15.22 -10.95
CA GLY A 63 -5.68 -15.34 -12.09
C GLY A 63 -5.29 -16.55 -12.92
N GLY A 64 -5.86 -17.70 -12.60
CA GLY A 64 -5.99 -18.78 -13.58
C GLY A 64 -6.64 -18.18 -14.82
N ARG A 65 -5.98 -18.32 -15.97
CA ARG A 65 -6.52 -17.91 -17.25
C ARG A 65 -7.92 -18.55 -17.39
N MET A 66 -8.99 -17.75 -17.39
CA MET A 66 -10.16 -18.15 -18.17
C MET A 66 -9.70 -18.05 -19.61
N GLN A 67 -9.26 -19.19 -20.14
CA GLN A 67 -9.02 -19.37 -21.56
C GLN A 67 -10.36 -19.18 -22.27
N PRO A 68 -10.39 -18.49 -23.43
CA PRO A 68 -11.61 -18.32 -24.21
C PRO A 68 -12.22 -19.66 -24.63
#